data_AF-A0A7W1J7Q5-F1
#
_entry.id   AF-A0A7W1J7Q5-F1
#
_cell.length_a   1.000
_cell.length_b   1.000
_cell.length_c   1.000
_cell.angle_alpha   90.00
_cell.angle_beta   90.00
_cell.angle_gamma   90.00
#
_symmetry.space_group_name_H-M   'P 1'
#
loop_
_entity.id
_entity.type
_entity.pdbx_description
1 polymer ?
#
loop_
_entity_poly.entity_id
_entity_poly.type
_entity_poly.pdbx_seq_one_letter_code
_entity_poly.pdbx_strand_id
1 'polypeptide(L)'
;MSKVNTTILFLLILLNWFIHIVGCGISVACITIIFLFKKKSFREKVVFGLLISVIAILTFSFGLKAIFAMTPKFESFEALWSCFKNLFPLICYGNDELKPVFYFQLLIMVLIPISIYFFIKKEEKSNGFFLLACTGFLLLLFFIMPTTFLSGMFINYRILFCFTMFSCIFIEANLPKHSSIFLLPLVLVIVLKKNEIYKPIISNYSKEVENIVGIAQDVKPGTSAVFLNYSDNWLHYNIGLYPSFCNKLVVLDNLEAMSPNSIIRWREEKTLGPDLGTVLGSNKPLLKLDYEKRSHTKIGAIIRWCYTPSDDVDTKATINTINILFASKKSNDQAEIFLRK
;
A
#
# COMPACT_ATOMS: atom_id res chain seq x y z
N MET A 1 -7.91 27.76 24.76
CA MET A 1 -8.68 27.20 23.62
C MET A 1 -7.77 26.28 22.81
N SER A 2 -8.20 25.15 22.27
CA SER A 2 -8.53 23.90 22.97
C SER A 2 -7.22 23.13 23.27
N LYS A 3 -7.22 22.26 24.29
CA LYS A 3 -6.30 21.11 24.25
C LYS A 3 -6.55 20.49 22.88
N VAL A 4 -5.63 20.61 21.91
CA VAL A 4 -5.55 19.60 20.85
C VAL A 4 -5.45 18.33 21.65
N ASN A 5 -6.57 17.61 21.74
CA ASN A 5 -6.77 16.66 22.82
C ASN A 5 -5.62 15.68 22.68
N THR A 6 -4.76 15.58 23.69
CA THR A 6 -3.61 14.68 23.64
C THR A 6 -4.09 13.27 23.30
N THR A 7 -5.33 12.96 23.67
CA THR A 7 -6.16 11.83 23.24
C THR A 7 -6.35 11.70 21.72
N ILE A 8 -6.68 12.77 20.99
CA ILE A 8 -6.82 12.74 19.51
C ILE A 8 -5.46 12.44 18.86
N LEU A 9 -4.40 13.16 19.26
CA LEU A 9 -3.03 12.89 18.77
C LEU A 9 -2.60 11.45 19.08
N PHE A 10 -2.89 10.95 20.28
CA PHE A 10 -2.60 9.59 20.71
C PHE A 10 -3.40 8.54 19.93
N LEU A 11 -4.69 8.78 19.68
CA LEU A 11 -5.53 7.93 18.83
C LEU A 11 -5.04 7.91 17.39
N LEU A 12 -4.54 9.03 16.86
CA LEU A 12 -3.94 9.09 15.53
C LEU A 12 -2.58 8.37 15.46
N ILE A 13 -1.80 8.36 16.54
CA ILE A 13 -0.60 7.51 16.67
C ILE A 13 -1.00 6.04 16.69
N LEU A 14 -2.00 5.67 17.49
CA LEU A 14 -2.50 4.29 17.58
C LEU A 14 -3.04 3.81 16.22
N LEU A 15 -3.81 4.64 15.53
CA LEU A 15 -4.29 4.33 14.18
C LEU A 15 -3.11 4.17 13.19
N ASN A 16 -2.10 5.04 13.25
CA ASN A 16 -0.88 4.88 12.45
C ASN A 16 -0.08 3.62 12.80
N TRP A 17 -0.05 3.21 14.08
CA TRP A 17 0.60 1.98 14.53
C TRP A 17 -0.06 0.74 13.91
N PHE A 18 -1.39 0.69 13.88
CA PHE A 18 -2.13 -0.39 13.22
C PHE A 18 -2.02 -0.36 11.69
N ILE A 19 -1.65 0.77 11.08
CA ILE A 19 -1.43 0.89 9.63
C ILE A 19 -0.02 0.42 9.25
N HIS A 20 1.04 0.94 9.89
CA HIS A 20 2.41 0.49 9.67
C HIS A 20 3.44 1.06 10.65
N ILE A 21 4.42 0.24 11.07
CA ILE A 21 5.48 0.59 12.04
C ILE A 21 6.29 1.85 11.63
N VAL A 22 6.59 2.01 10.34
CA VAL A 22 7.31 3.19 9.79
C VAL A 22 6.49 4.48 9.90
N GLY A 23 5.20 4.45 9.52
CA GLY A 23 4.32 5.63 9.61
C GLY A 23 4.10 6.05 11.07
N CYS A 24 4.03 5.06 11.97
CA CYS A 24 4.01 5.31 13.40
C CYS A 24 5.30 5.94 13.89
N GLY A 25 6.47 5.42 13.53
CA GLY A 25 7.77 5.98 13.93
C GLY A 25 7.91 7.46 13.53
N ILE A 26 7.50 7.82 12.31
CA ILE A 26 7.51 9.21 11.82
C ILE A 26 6.53 10.07 12.64
N SER A 27 5.30 9.61 12.83
CA SER A 27 4.27 10.34 13.58
C SER A 27 4.70 10.58 15.04
N VAL A 28 5.26 9.55 15.66
CA VAL A 28 5.80 9.58 17.03
C VAL A 28 6.96 10.57 17.13
N ALA A 29 7.88 10.60 16.16
CA ALA A 29 8.95 11.59 16.11
C ALA A 29 8.41 13.02 16.01
N CYS A 30 7.50 13.30 15.06
CA CYS A 30 6.88 14.62 14.92
C CYS A 30 6.19 15.07 16.22
N ILE A 31 5.46 14.18 16.90
CA ILE A 31 4.73 14.51 18.13
C ILE A 31 5.66 14.69 19.34
N THR A 32 6.77 13.95 19.39
CA THR A 32 7.82 14.17 20.41
C THR A 32 8.33 15.60 20.32
N ILE A 33 8.63 16.03 19.10
CA ILE A 33 9.13 17.38 18.86
C ILE A 33 8.06 18.40 19.29
N ILE A 34 6.76 18.21 18.97
CA ILE A 34 5.66 19.06 19.51
C ILE A 34 5.74 19.18 21.02
N PHE A 35 5.89 18.05 21.70
CA PHE A 35 5.83 17.97 23.16
C PHE A 35 7.04 18.61 23.84
N LEU A 36 8.23 18.43 23.26
CA LEU A 36 9.48 19.05 23.71
C LEU A 36 9.42 20.58 23.65
N PHE A 37 8.74 21.16 22.65
CA PHE A 37 8.56 22.62 22.55
C PHE A 37 7.46 23.16 23.48
N LYS A 38 6.47 22.34 23.88
CA LYS A 38 5.32 22.80 24.69
C LYS A 38 5.53 22.84 26.21
N LYS A 39 6.22 21.86 26.81
CA LYS A 39 6.25 21.79 28.28
C LYS A 39 7.17 22.86 28.92
N LYS A 40 6.84 23.34 30.11
CA LYS A 40 7.73 24.22 30.91
C LYS A 40 8.73 23.43 31.75
N SER A 41 8.35 22.24 32.22
CA SER A 41 9.21 21.41 33.08
C SER A 41 10.18 20.56 32.25
N PHE A 42 11.48 20.77 32.46
CA PHE A 42 12.57 20.01 31.83
C PHE A 42 12.45 18.50 32.09
N ARG A 43 12.05 18.11 33.31
CA ARG A 43 11.96 16.69 33.73
C ARG A 43 10.92 15.91 32.93
N GLU A 44 9.79 16.52 32.64
CA GLU A 44 8.72 15.88 31.87
C GLU A 44 9.04 15.80 30.37
N LYS A 45 9.82 16.75 29.84
CA LYS A 45 10.38 16.68 28.48
C LYS A 45 11.35 15.51 28.34
N VAL A 46 12.24 15.34 29.33
CA VAL A 46 13.25 14.28 29.34
C VAL A 46 12.61 12.90 29.44
N VAL A 47 11.67 12.69 30.36
CA VAL A 47 11.00 11.37 30.52
C VAL A 47 10.20 10.99 29.28
N PHE A 48 9.43 11.93 28.71
CA PHE A 48 8.64 11.68 27.51
C PHE A 48 9.51 11.52 26.27
N GLY A 49 10.56 12.34 26.14
CA GLY A 49 11.56 12.23 25.09
C GLY A 49 12.26 10.87 25.12
N LEU A 50 12.69 10.40 26.30
CA LEU A 50 13.32 9.09 26.46
C LEU A 50 12.35 7.95 26.11
N LEU A 51 11.11 7.98 26.61
CA LEU A 51 10.12 6.94 26.31
C LEU A 51 9.88 6.82 24.80
N ILE A 52 9.75 7.96 24.12
CA ILE A 52 9.55 7.97 22.68
C ILE A 52 10.83 7.59 21.93
N SER A 53 11.99 8.11 22.31
CA SER A 53 13.26 7.71 21.70
C SER A 53 13.47 6.21 21.82
N VAL A 54 13.09 5.57 22.94
CA VAL A 54 13.12 4.11 23.09
C VAL A 54 12.14 3.44 22.11
N ILE A 55 10.89 3.90 22.01
CA ILE A 55 9.92 3.36 21.04
C ILE A 55 10.44 3.52 19.60
N ALA A 56 10.98 4.69 19.26
CA ALA A 56 11.53 4.99 17.95
C ALA A 56 12.76 4.14 17.66
N ILE A 57 13.70 4.00 18.60
CA ILE A 57 14.91 3.17 18.46
C ILE A 57 14.55 1.69 18.35
N LEU A 58 13.58 1.18 19.13
CA LEU A 58 13.11 -0.19 19.00
C LEU A 58 12.46 -0.41 17.62
N THR A 59 11.58 0.51 17.21
CA THR A 59 10.93 0.52 15.88
C THR A 59 11.96 0.58 14.74
N PHE A 60 12.97 1.44 14.86
CA PHE A 60 14.02 1.62 13.84
C PHE A 60 15.03 0.47 13.85
N SER A 61 15.41 -0.07 15.00
CA SER A 61 16.41 -1.15 15.10
C SER A 61 15.90 -2.48 14.54
N PHE A 62 14.60 -2.77 14.69
CA PHE A 62 13.96 -3.89 14.01
C PHE A 62 13.84 -3.67 12.49
N GLY A 63 13.67 -2.42 12.03
CA GLY A 63 13.57 -2.07 10.60
C GLY A 63 14.92 -1.94 9.87
N LEU A 64 15.96 -1.39 10.53
CA LEU A 64 17.22 -1.00 9.90
C LEU A 64 18.00 -2.19 9.35
N LYS A 65 18.02 -3.33 10.06
CA LYS A 65 18.69 -4.54 9.57
C LYS A 65 18.09 -5.03 8.25
N ALA A 66 16.79 -4.88 8.05
CA ALA A 66 16.12 -5.23 6.81
C ALA A 66 16.32 -4.15 5.72
N ILE A 67 16.37 -2.87 6.12
CA ILE A 67 16.58 -1.71 5.23
C ILE A 67 17.98 -1.71 4.61
N PHE A 68 19.04 -1.99 5.38
CA PHE A 68 20.42 -1.96 4.87
C PHE A 68 20.79 -3.13 3.95
N ALA A 69 19.94 -4.15 3.86
CA ALA A 69 20.19 -5.32 3.02
C ALA A 69 19.70 -5.13 1.56
N MET A 70 19.02 -4.03 1.23
CA MET A 70 18.38 -3.83 -0.08
C MET A 70 18.77 -2.50 -0.73
N THR A 71 18.76 -2.47 -2.07
CA THR A 71 19.02 -1.25 -2.85
C THR A 71 17.79 -0.33 -2.81
N PRO A 72 17.93 0.93 -2.37
CA PRO A 72 16.81 1.86 -2.35
C PRO A 72 16.36 2.17 -3.78
N LYS A 73 15.05 2.08 -4.04
CA LYS A 73 14.46 2.50 -5.31
C LYS A 73 13.80 3.86 -5.15
N PHE A 74 14.19 4.81 -5.97
CA PHE A 74 13.58 6.14 -6.07
C PHE A 74 12.62 6.14 -7.26
N GLU A 75 11.44 6.73 -7.10
CA GLU A 75 10.54 7.01 -8.21
C GLU A 75 10.89 8.38 -8.82
N SER A 76 10.51 8.60 -10.08
CA SER A 76 10.74 9.89 -10.73
C SER A 76 9.90 10.99 -10.05
N PHE A 77 10.35 12.25 -10.18
CA PHE A 77 9.59 13.38 -9.65
C PHE A 77 8.17 13.43 -10.23
N GLU A 78 8.00 13.12 -11.52
CA GLU A 78 6.70 13.08 -12.20
C GLU A 78 5.78 12.01 -11.60
N ALA A 79 6.32 10.82 -11.30
CA ALA A 79 5.58 9.76 -10.65
C ALA A 79 5.14 10.16 -9.23
N LEU A 80 6.05 10.74 -8.43
CA LEU A 80 5.74 11.24 -7.09
C LEU A 80 4.74 12.41 -7.12
N TRP A 81 4.90 13.33 -8.07
CA TRP A 81 4.00 14.44 -8.27
C TRP A 81 2.61 13.98 -8.68
N SER A 82 2.52 12.98 -9.55
CA SER A 82 1.26 12.32 -9.90
C SER A 82 0.62 11.68 -8.67
N CYS A 83 1.39 10.95 -7.86
CA CYS A 83 0.90 10.36 -6.61
C CYS A 83 0.38 11.42 -5.63
N PHE A 84 1.10 12.53 -5.47
CA PHE A 84 0.70 13.66 -4.63
C PHE A 84 -0.60 14.31 -5.14
N LYS A 85 -0.64 14.62 -6.44
CA LYS A 85 -1.81 15.14 -7.15
C LYS A 85 -3.00 14.21 -7.16
N ASN A 86 -2.84 12.95 -6.81
CA ASN A 86 -3.90 11.95 -6.75
C ASN A 86 -4.19 11.48 -5.31
N LEU A 87 -3.52 12.04 -4.27
CA LEU A 87 -3.69 11.65 -2.86
C LEU A 87 -3.87 10.13 -2.64
N PHE A 88 -3.07 9.33 -3.36
CA PHE A 88 -3.12 7.86 -3.39
C PHE A 88 -3.24 7.13 -2.03
N PRO A 89 -2.72 7.64 -0.88
CA PRO A 89 -2.74 6.87 0.37
C PRO A 89 -4.10 6.78 1.06
N LEU A 90 -5.09 7.58 0.64
CA LEU A 90 -6.41 7.61 1.28
C LEU A 90 -7.45 6.83 0.48
N ILE A 91 -7.18 6.59 -0.80
CA ILE A 91 -8.15 6.23 -1.82
C ILE A 91 -7.37 5.55 -2.95
N CYS A 92 -7.59 4.24 -3.17
CA CYS A 92 -7.68 3.63 -4.52
C CYS A 92 -7.87 2.11 -4.46
N TYR A 93 -9.04 1.65 -4.94
CA TYR A 93 -9.20 0.31 -5.51
C TYR A 93 -8.92 0.38 -7.01
N GLY A 94 -7.69 0.11 -7.44
CA GLY A 94 -7.29 0.12 -8.86
C GLY A 94 -7.09 1.50 -9.47
N ASN A 95 -6.73 1.52 -10.75
CA ASN A 95 -6.40 2.74 -11.53
C ASN A 95 -7.63 3.51 -12.04
N ASP A 96 -8.85 2.97 -11.86
CA ASP A 96 -9.92 3.29 -12.79
C ASP A 96 -10.81 4.49 -12.42
N GLU A 97 -10.83 5.01 -11.18
CA GLU A 97 -11.66 6.19 -10.88
C GLU A 97 -11.06 7.18 -9.87
N LEU A 98 -10.46 8.26 -10.39
CA LEU A 98 -9.91 9.40 -9.63
C LEU A 98 -10.96 10.43 -9.16
N LYS A 99 -12.27 10.21 -9.41
CA LYS A 99 -13.31 11.19 -9.08
C LYS A 99 -13.49 11.45 -7.57
N PRO A 100 -13.52 10.43 -6.68
CA PRO A 100 -13.60 10.67 -5.23
C PRO A 100 -12.38 11.42 -4.69
N VAL A 101 -11.21 11.14 -5.27
CA VAL A 101 -9.94 11.80 -4.97
C VAL A 101 -10.03 13.31 -5.24
N PHE A 102 -10.62 13.69 -6.38
CA PHE A 102 -10.76 15.09 -6.78
C PHE A 102 -11.53 15.94 -5.76
N TYR A 103 -12.66 15.45 -5.22
CA TYR A 103 -13.46 16.20 -4.25
C TYR A 103 -12.71 16.43 -2.92
N PHE A 104 -12.00 15.41 -2.45
CA PHE A 104 -11.20 15.51 -1.23
C PHE A 104 -10.00 16.45 -1.41
N GLN A 105 -9.38 16.44 -2.60
CA GLN A 105 -8.32 17.38 -2.95
C GLN A 105 -8.81 18.81 -3.00
N LEU A 106 -9.94 19.05 -3.67
CA LEU A 106 -10.53 20.38 -3.76
C LEU A 106 -10.81 20.92 -2.36
N LEU A 107 -11.34 20.08 -1.46
CA LEU A 107 -11.57 20.44 -0.08
C LEU A 107 -10.27 20.84 0.63
N ILE A 108 -9.21 20.02 0.56
CA ILE A 108 -7.92 20.33 1.19
C ILE A 108 -7.29 21.60 0.59
N MET A 109 -7.32 21.76 -0.73
CA MET A 109 -6.77 22.92 -1.43
C MET A 109 -7.46 24.23 -1.04
N VAL A 110 -8.74 24.19 -0.69
CA VAL A 110 -9.48 25.37 -0.19
C VAL A 110 -9.22 25.58 1.31
N LEU A 111 -9.21 24.51 2.11
CA LEU A 111 -9.07 24.63 3.56
C LEU A 111 -7.67 25.01 4.02
N ILE A 112 -6.61 24.61 3.29
CA ILE A 112 -5.23 24.98 3.66
C ILE A 112 -5.03 26.51 3.64
N PRO A 113 -5.32 27.25 2.55
CA PRO A 113 -5.20 28.71 2.52
C PRO A 113 -6.05 29.41 3.58
N ILE A 114 -7.29 28.97 3.78
CA ILE A 114 -8.19 29.51 4.82
C ILE A 114 -7.56 29.32 6.21
N SER A 115 -7.00 28.13 6.47
CA SER A 115 -6.33 27.83 7.73
C SER A 115 -5.05 28.65 7.93
N ILE A 116 -4.27 28.88 6.86
CA ILE A 116 -3.10 29.76 6.87
C ILE A 116 -3.52 31.20 7.17
N TYR A 117 -4.59 31.70 6.56
CA TYR A 117 -5.12 33.03 6.82
C TYR A 117 -5.49 33.22 8.30
N PHE A 118 -6.27 32.29 8.86
CA PHE A 118 -6.62 32.34 10.28
C PHE A 118 -5.40 32.17 11.19
N PHE A 119 -4.43 31.33 10.80
CA PHE A 119 -3.18 31.16 11.51
C PHE A 119 -2.36 32.47 11.58
N ILE A 120 -2.25 33.21 10.46
CA ILE A 120 -1.53 34.50 10.43
C ILE A 120 -2.19 35.52 11.35
N LYS A 121 -3.53 35.51 11.45
CA LYS A 121 -4.32 36.42 12.29
C LYS A 121 -4.32 36.08 13.78
N LYS A 122 -3.90 34.89 14.20
CA LYS A 122 -3.86 34.53 15.62
C LYS A 122 -2.71 35.24 16.36
N GLU A 123 -3.01 35.76 17.55
CA GLU A 123 -2.01 36.34 18.45
C GLU A 123 -1.04 35.27 18.99
N GLU A 124 -1.54 34.09 19.35
CA GLU A 124 -0.71 32.95 19.78
C GLU A 124 -0.48 31.95 18.64
N LYS A 125 0.75 31.91 18.11
CA LYS A 125 1.12 31.12 16.92
C LYS A 125 1.84 29.80 17.20
N SER A 126 2.26 29.53 18.44
CA SER A 126 3.28 28.49 18.74
C SER A 126 2.92 27.08 18.23
N ASN A 127 1.66 26.66 18.36
CA ASN A 127 1.23 25.32 17.94
C ASN A 127 0.97 25.22 16.43
N GLY A 128 0.38 26.26 15.85
CA GLY A 128 0.07 26.29 14.43
C GLY A 128 1.33 26.33 13.57
N PHE A 129 2.34 27.09 14.00
CA PHE A 129 3.64 27.16 13.33
C PHE A 129 4.30 25.78 13.28
N PHE A 130 4.27 25.06 14.39
CA PHE A 130 4.88 23.75 14.47
C PHE A 130 4.17 22.71 13.60
N LEU A 131 2.83 22.65 13.65
CA LEU A 131 2.05 21.75 12.81
C LEU A 131 2.31 22.04 11.33
N LEU A 132 2.37 23.32 10.95
CA LEU A 132 2.73 23.74 9.59
C LEU A 132 4.15 23.29 9.22
N ALA A 133 5.13 23.45 10.13
CA ALA A 133 6.50 22.99 9.92
C ALA A 133 6.58 21.46 9.75
N CYS A 134 5.83 20.68 10.54
CA CYS A 134 5.75 19.22 10.36
C CYS A 134 5.11 18.84 9.04
N THR A 135 4.02 19.50 8.64
CA THR A 135 3.39 19.28 7.34
C THR A 135 4.36 19.57 6.20
N GLY A 136 5.08 20.70 6.26
CA GLY A 136 6.12 21.05 5.28
C GLY A 136 7.29 20.06 5.25
N PHE A 137 7.74 19.60 6.42
CA PHE A 137 8.79 18.59 6.54
C PHE A 137 8.37 17.24 5.97
N LEU A 138 7.15 16.77 6.25
CA LEU A 138 6.62 15.53 5.69
C LEU A 138 6.47 15.62 4.17
N LEU A 139 6.06 16.78 3.65
CA LEU A 139 6.01 17.01 2.21
C LEU A 139 7.42 16.94 1.59
N LEU A 140 8.41 17.54 2.23
CA LEU A 140 9.80 17.46 1.78
C LEU A 140 10.31 16.01 1.80
N LEU A 141 10.06 15.27 2.88
CA LEU A 141 10.42 13.86 3.00
C LEU A 141 9.78 13.00 1.90
N PHE A 142 8.55 13.29 1.50
CA PHE A 142 7.87 12.55 0.43
C PHE A 142 8.62 12.60 -0.91
N PHE A 143 9.29 13.72 -1.23
CA PHE A 143 10.06 13.88 -2.47
C PHE A 143 11.52 13.39 -2.36
N ILE A 144 12.06 13.24 -1.16
CA ILE A 144 13.49 12.90 -0.94
C ILE A 144 13.66 11.42 -0.54
N MET A 145 12.69 10.83 0.16
CA MET A 145 12.78 9.45 0.62
C MET A 145 12.60 8.45 -0.53
N PRO A 146 13.32 7.32 -0.53
CA PRO A 146 13.12 6.30 -1.53
C PRO A 146 11.75 5.65 -1.35
N THR A 147 11.12 5.34 -2.47
CA THR A 147 9.74 4.85 -2.53
C THR A 147 9.62 3.47 -1.92
N THR A 148 10.63 2.61 -2.08
CA THR A 148 10.62 1.25 -1.53
C THR A 148 11.95 0.91 -0.85
N PHE A 149 11.85 0.34 0.35
CA PHE A 149 12.98 -0.23 1.11
C PHE A 149 12.91 -1.76 1.28
N LEU A 150 11.76 -2.37 0.98
CA LEU A 150 11.54 -3.81 0.88
C LEU A 150 10.61 -4.07 -0.33
N SER A 151 10.61 -5.30 -0.85
CA SER A 151 9.87 -5.80 -2.03
C SER A 151 8.34 -5.67 -1.95
N GLY A 152 7.83 -4.44 -1.81
CA GLY A 152 6.40 -4.13 -1.68
C GLY A 152 6.06 -3.03 -0.67
N MET A 153 7.03 -2.49 0.09
CA MET A 153 6.74 -1.44 1.06
C MET A 153 6.86 -0.04 0.47
N PHE A 154 5.74 0.55 0.08
CA PHE A 154 5.69 1.93 -0.42
C PHE A 154 5.78 2.96 0.71
N ILE A 155 6.98 3.47 0.99
CA ILE A 155 7.22 4.47 2.05
C ILE A 155 6.63 5.83 1.69
N ASN A 156 6.66 6.21 0.42
CA ASN A 156 6.12 7.51 0.00
C ASN A 156 4.61 7.60 0.19
N TYR A 157 3.84 6.53 -0.03
CA TYR A 157 2.41 6.54 0.31
C TYR A 157 2.16 6.74 1.80
N ARG A 158 3.02 6.18 2.67
CA ARG A 158 2.89 6.34 4.12
C ARG A 158 3.25 7.75 4.57
N ILE A 159 4.31 8.33 4.02
CA ILE A 159 4.68 9.73 4.30
C ILE A 159 3.57 10.67 3.82
N LEU A 160 2.99 10.40 2.64
CA LEU A 160 1.88 11.18 2.10
C LEU A 160 0.63 11.05 2.98
N PHE A 161 0.34 9.86 3.53
CA PHE A 161 -0.72 9.68 4.53
C PHE A 161 -0.47 10.53 5.78
N CYS A 162 0.74 10.48 6.36
CA CYS A 162 1.12 11.32 7.49
C CYS A 162 0.99 12.80 7.16
N PHE A 163 1.46 13.23 5.98
CA PHE A 163 1.31 14.60 5.50
C PHE A 163 -0.17 15.03 5.48
N THR A 164 -1.06 14.19 4.94
CA THR A 164 -2.49 14.52 4.90
C THR A 164 -3.09 14.58 6.30
N MET A 165 -2.74 13.65 7.18
CA MET A 165 -3.17 13.66 8.58
C MET A 165 -2.75 14.94 9.31
N PHE A 166 -1.47 15.32 9.21
CA PHE A 166 -0.96 16.55 9.83
C PHE A 166 -1.58 17.80 9.20
N SER A 167 -1.88 17.78 7.89
CA SER A 167 -2.63 18.84 7.23
C SER A 167 -4.04 18.99 7.81
N CYS A 168 -4.78 17.89 8.01
CA CYS A 168 -6.10 17.91 8.63
C CYS A 168 -6.06 18.44 10.06
N ILE A 169 -5.07 18.04 10.88
CA ILE A 169 -4.88 18.56 12.24
C ILE A 169 -4.56 20.05 12.20
N PHE A 170 -3.68 20.48 11.29
CA PHE A 170 -3.36 21.89 11.11
C PHE A 170 -4.60 22.71 10.73
N ILE A 171 -5.44 22.20 9.84
CA ILE A 171 -6.70 22.83 9.45
C ILE A 171 -7.64 22.96 10.67
N GLU A 172 -7.92 21.86 11.37
CA GLU A 172 -8.80 21.85 12.54
C GLU A 172 -8.32 22.81 13.64
N ALA A 173 -7.02 22.80 13.93
CA ALA A 173 -6.44 23.63 14.97
C ALA A 173 -6.53 25.13 14.66
N ASN A 174 -6.67 25.52 13.39
CA ASN A 174 -6.65 26.91 12.95
C ASN A 174 -8.00 27.49 12.58
N LEU A 175 -8.99 26.66 12.23
CA LEU A 175 -10.31 27.14 11.92
C LEU A 175 -11.10 27.61 13.17
N PRO A 176 -12.11 28.48 13.00
CA PRO A 176 -13.00 28.88 14.10
C PRO A 176 -13.73 27.67 14.71
N LYS A 177 -13.98 27.66 16.02
CA LYS A 177 -14.63 26.54 16.75
C LYS A 177 -15.89 25.97 16.11
N HIS A 178 -16.69 26.82 15.47
CA HIS A 178 -17.97 26.44 14.88
C HIS A 178 -17.86 25.97 13.42
N SER A 179 -16.71 26.15 12.77
CA SER A 179 -16.49 25.71 11.39
C SER A 179 -16.59 24.18 11.23
N SER A 180 -16.24 23.42 12.27
CA SER A 180 -16.32 21.96 12.29
C SER A 180 -17.75 21.45 12.10
N ILE A 181 -18.76 22.21 12.54
CA ILE A 181 -20.18 21.89 12.34
C ILE A 181 -20.54 21.87 10.86
N PHE A 182 -19.92 22.73 10.05
CA PHE A 182 -20.15 22.78 8.59
C PHE A 182 -19.26 21.78 7.84
N LEU A 183 -18.07 21.48 8.35
CA LEU A 183 -17.17 20.51 7.75
C LEU A 183 -17.66 19.07 7.91
N LEU A 184 -18.31 18.74 9.03
CA LEU A 184 -18.75 17.37 9.31
C LEU A 184 -19.75 16.84 8.25
N PRO A 185 -20.85 17.55 7.90
CA PRO A 185 -21.74 17.13 6.82
C PRO A 185 -21.04 17.00 5.48
N LEU A 186 -20.10 17.92 5.16
CA LEU A 186 -19.36 17.90 3.91
C LEU A 186 -18.45 16.67 3.80
N VAL A 187 -17.71 16.36 4.87
CA VAL A 187 -16.89 15.14 4.96
C VAL A 187 -17.78 13.90 4.85
N LEU A 188 -18.93 13.88 5.52
CA LEU A 188 -19.88 12.78 5.44
C LEU A 188 -20.38 12.56 4.00
N VAL A 189 -20.75 13.63 3.29
CA VAL A 189 -21.17 13.55 1.88
C VAL A 189 -20.04 12.98 1.01
N ILE A 190 -18.79 13.43 1.21
CA ILE A 190 -17.63 12.90 0.47
C ILE A 190 -17.42 11.41 0.76
N VAL A 191 -17.52 10.98 2.02
CA VAL A 191 -17.37 9.57 2.42
C VAL A 191 -18.50 8.71 1.84
N LEU A 192 -19.75 9.18 1.88
CA LEU A 192 -20.89 8.48 1.29
C LEU A 192 -20.76 8.36 -0.23
N LYS A 193 -20.38 9.44 -0.92
CA LYS A 193 -20.14 9.42 -2.37
C LYS A 193 -18.98 8.50 -2.75
N LYS A 194 -17.92 8.48 -1.93
CA LYS A 194 -16.81 7.53 -2.08
C LYS A 194 -17.31 6.09 -1.98
N ASN A 195 -18.14 5.76 -0.99
CA ASN A 195 -18.69 4.42 -0.85
C ASN A 195 -19.61 4.03 -2.02
N GLU A 196 -20.44 4.95 -2.51
CA GLU A 196 -21.27 4.73 -3.70
C GLU A 196 -20.43 4.41 -4.94
N ILE A 197 -19.31 5.13 -5.14
CA ILE A 197 -18.39 4.90 -6.26
C ILE A 197 -17.65 3.57 -6.11
N TYR A 198 -17.24 3.18 -4.90
CA TYR A 198 -16.51 1.92 -4.70
C TYR A 198 -17.37 0.67 -4.71
N LYS A 199 -18.66 0.78 -4.40
CA LYS A 199 -19.56 -0.37 -4.37
C LYS A 199 -19.55 -1.19 -5.70
N PRO A 200 -19.73 -0.59 -6.89
CA PRO A 200 -19.67 -1.36 -8.14
C PRO A 200 -18.27 -1.92 -8.41
N ILE A 201 -17.21 -1.18 -8.08
CA ILE A 201 -15.82 -1.63 -8.26
C ILE A 201 -15.55 -2.89 -7.41
N ILE A 202 -15.91 -2.88 -6.14
CA ILE A 202 -15.77 -4.05 -5.25
C ILE A 202 -16.63 -5.22 -5.73
N SER A 203 -17.84 -4.94 -6.23
CA SER A 203 -18.70 -5.98 -6.80
C SER A 203 -18.07 -6.61 -8.05
N ASN A 204 -17.39 -5.83 -8.89
CA ASN A 204 -16.68 -6.36 -10.06
C ASN A 204 -15.50 -7.23 -9.64
N TYR A 205 -14.66 -6.79 -8.71
CA TYR A 205 -13.58 -7.63 -8.17
C TYR A 205 -14.09 -8.92 -7.55
N SER A 206 -15.24 -8.87 -6.88
CA SER A 206 -15.86 -10.08 -6.30
C SER A 206 -16.24 -11.07 -7.41
N LYS A 207 -16.82 -10.59 -8.52
CA LYS A 207 -17.13 -11.44 -9.69
C LYS A 207 -15.88 -11.99 -10.36
N GLU A 208 -14.80 -11.19 -10.45
CA GLU A 208 -13.52 -11.64 -10.99
C GLU A 208 -12.90 -12.76 -10.14
N VAL A 209 -12.99 -12.64 -8.82
CA VAL A 209 -12.61 -13.68 -7.87
C VAL A 209 -13.49 -14.93 -8.02
N GLU A 210 -14.81 -14.77 -8.15
CA GLU A 210 -15.71 -15.90 -8.42
C GLU A 210 -15.37 -16.61 -9.73
N ASN A 211 -15.04 -15.85 -10.78
CA ASN A 211 -14.64 -16.37 -12.08
C ASN A 211 -13.36 -17.18 -12.01
N ILE A 212 -12.30 -16.67 -11.37
CA ILE A 212 -11.02 -17.38 -11.25
C ILE A 212 -11.16 -18.64 -10.39
N VAL A 213 -11.91 -18.56 -9.28
CA VAL A 213 -12.19 -19.71 -8.41
C VAL A 213 -13.01 -20.75 -9.16
N GLY A 214 -14.02 -20.31 -9.92
CA GLY A 214 -14.90 -21.17 -10.71
C GLY A 214 -14.18 -21.92 -11.83
N ILE A 215 -13.15 -21.34 -12.46
CA ILE A 215 -12.34 -22.07 -13.44
C ILE A 215 -11.35 -23.05 -12.76
N ALA A 216 -10.92 -22.74 -11.53
CA ALA A 216 -10.00 -23.57 -10.76
C ALA A 216 -10.67 -24.76 -10.04
N GLN A 217 -12.01 -24.85 -10.06
CA GLN A 217 -12.77 -25.92 -9.39
C GLN A 217 -12.40 -27.34 -9.84
N ASP A 218 -12.04 -27.51 -11.11
CA ASP A 218 -11.72 -28.83 -11.67
C ASP A 218 -10.25 -29.23 -11.45
N VAL A 219 -9.46 -28.37 -10.82
CA VAL A 219 -8.06 -28.67 -10.52
C VAL A 219 -7.98 -29.51 -9.26
N LYS A 220 -7.23 -30.62 -9.33
CA LYS A 220 -7.02 -31.48 -8.17
C LYS A 220 -6.41 -30.68 -6.99
N PRO A 221 -6.95 -30.78 -5.77
CA PRO A 221 -6.36 -30.18 -4.58
C PRO A 221 -4.88 -30.57 -4.39
N GLY A 222 -4.07 -29.63 -3.90
CA GLY A 222 -2.62 -29.81 -3.70
C GLY A 222 -1.79 -29.67 -4.98
N THR A 223 -2.41 -29.46 -6.15
CA THR A 223 -1.69 -29.16 -7.39
C THR A 223 -0.89 -27.87 -7.24
N SER A 224 0.40 -27.90 -7.60
CA SER A 224 1.21 -26.69 -7.73
C SER A 224 0.79 -25.91 -8.96
N ALA A 225 0.38 -24.66 -8.75
CA ALA A 225 -0.15 -23.79 -9.79
C ALA A 225 0.69 -22.52 -9.92
N VAL A 226 0.91 -22.06 -11.15
CA VAL A 226 1.49 -20.72 -11.39
C VAL A 226 0.38 -19.79 -11.84
N PHE A 227 0.33 -18.60 -11.24
CA PHE A 227 -0.56 -17.52 -11.69
C PHE A 227 0.24 -16.58 -12.60
N LEU A 228 -0.26 -16.36 -13.82
CA LEU A 228 0.31 -15.45 -14.80
C LEU A 228 -0.61 -14.23 -14.92
N ASN A 229 -0.24 -13.14 -14.25
CA ASN A 229 -0.98 -11.89 -14.28
C ASN A 229 -0.53 -11.00 -15.44
N TYR A 230 -1.40 -10.77 -16.42
CA TYR A 230 -1.15 -9.82 -17.53
C TYR A 230 -1.80 -8.46 -17.30
N SER A 231 -2.37 -8.21 -16.11
CA SER A 231 -3.02 -6.94 -15.80
C SER A 231 -2.06 -5.94 -15.14
N ASP A 232 -2.20 -4.67 -15.51
CA ASP A 232 -1.54 -3.53 -14.86
C ASP A 232 -2.16 -3.17 -13.51
N ASN A 233 -3.29 -3.77 -13.17
CA ASN A 233 -3.96 -3.53 -11.90
C ASN A 233 -3.27 -4.30 -10.79
N TRP A 234 -2.64 -3.58 -9.85
CA TRP A 234 -1.95 -4.17 -8.71
C TRP A 234 -2.85 -5.05 -7.84
N LEU A 235 -4.17 -4.79 -7.82
CA LEU A 235 -5.12 -5.63 -7.09
C LEU A 235 -5.26 -7.03 -7.69
N HIS A 236 -5.09 -7.16 -9.01
CA HIS A 236 -5.18 -8.45 -9.70
C HIS A 236 -4.05 -9.41 -9.34
N TYR A 237 -2.94 -8.89 -8.80
CA TYR A 237 -1.88 -9.72 -8.23
C TYR A 237 -2.42 -10.67 -7.16
N ASN A 238 -3.32 -10.17 -6.30
CA ASN A 238 -3.88 -10.95 -5.20
C ASN A 238 -5.02 -11.87 -5.64
N ILE A 239 -5.60 -11.66 -6.83
CA ILE A 239 -6.69 -12.51 -7.34
C ILE A 239 -6.21 -13.95 -7.54
N GLY A 240 -4.96 -14.14 -7.97
CA GLY A 240 -4.33 -15.45 -8.12
C GLY A 240 -4.22 -16.27 -6.85
N LEU A 241 -4.34 -15.65 -5.68
CA LEU A 241 -4.28 -16.32 -4.38
C LEU A 241 -5.61 -16.99 -3.99
N TYR A 242 -6.75 -16.53 -4.50
CA TYR A 242 -8.06 -17.09 -4.09
C TYR A 242 -8.23 -18.58 -4.45
N PRO A 243 -7.78 -19.07 -5.62
CA PRO A 243 -7.75 -20.51 -5.89
C PRO A 243 -6.96 -21.33 -4.85
N SER A 244 -5.93 -20.75 -4.22
CA SER A 244 -5.20 -21.43 -3.14
C SER A 244 -6.08 -21.65 -1.91
N PHE A 245 -6.93 -20.67 -1.58
CA PHE A 245 -7.84 -20.73 -0.43
C PHE A 245 -9.05 -21.62 -0.71
N CYS A 246 -9.75 -21.38 -1.82
CA CYS A 246 -11.00 -22.05 -2.14
C CYS A 246 -10.82 -23.49 -2.65
N ASN A 247 -9.76 -23.73 -3.44
CA ASN A 247 -9.53 -25.02 -4.13
C ASN A 247 -8.31 -25.78 -3.60
N LYS A 248 -7.64 -25.24 -2.57
CA LYS A 248 -6.44 -25.83 -1.94
C LYS A 248 -5.29 -26.03 -2.94
N LEU A 249 -5.14 -25.12 -3.89
CA LEU A 249 -4.00 -25.11 -4.81
C LEU A 249 -2.75 -24.57 -4.11
N VAL A 250 -1.59 -25.11 -4.47
CA VAL A 250 -0.29 -24.55 -4.02
C VAL A 250 0.14 -23.52 -5.05
N VAL A 251 -0.33 -22.28 -4.89
CA VAL A 251 0.00 -21.20 -5.82
C VAL A 251 1.43 -20.74 -5.58
N LEU A 252 2.26 -20.85 -6.62
CA LEU A 252 3.68 -20.49 -6.65
C LEU A 252 3.86 -18.97 -6.85
N ASP A 253 3.14 -18.20 -6.04
CA ASP A 253 3.13 -16.74 -6.05
C ASP A 253 2.67 -16.24 -4.68
N ASN A 254 3.44 -16.55 -3.63
CA ASN A 254 3.15 -16.04 -2.29
C ASN A 254 4.27 -15.10 -1.86
N LEU A 255 4.04 -13.78 -2.05
CA LEU A 255 4.95 -12.71 -1.63
C LEU A 255 5.19 -12.71 -0.12
N GLU A 256 4.18 -13.02 0.69
CA GLU A 256 4.36 -13.07 2.14
C GLU A 256 5.38 -14.14 2.50
N ALA A 257 5.31 -15.30 1.86
CA ALA A 257 6.25 -16.40 2.06
C ALA A 257 7.69 -16.11 1.58
N MET A 258 7.91 -15.03 0.83
CA MET A 258 9.23 -14.52 0.47
C MET A 258 9.81 -13.57 1.52
N SER A 259 8.97 -12.98 2.36
CA SER A 259 9.42 -12.02 3.37
C SER A 259 10.17 -12.75 4.48
N PRO A 260 11.38 -12.30 4.86
CA PRO A 260 12.14 -12.91 5.95
C PRO A 260 11.44 -12.79 7.32
N ASN A 261 10.50 -11.86 7.44
CA ASN A 261 9.74 -11.59 8.66
C ASN A 261 8.37 -12.29 8.69
N SER A 262 8.00 -13.03 7.64
CA SER A 262 6.72 -13.75 7.62
C SER A 262 6.80 -15.03 8.46
N ILE A 263 5.69 -15.35 9.12
CA ILE A 263 5.53 -16.58 9.91
C ILE A 263 5.46 -17.80 8.96
N ILE A 264 4.94 -17.59 7.75
CA ILE A 264 4.89 -18.59 6.70
C ILE A 264 6.05 -18.29 5.75
N ARG A 265 6.89 -19.28 5.46
CA ARG A 265 8.04 -19.13 4.56
C ARG A 265 8.12 -20.29 3.60
N TRP A 266 8.63 -20.02 2.40
CA TRP A 266 9.07 -21.09 1.52
C TRP A 266 10.21 -21.86 2.20
N ARG A 267 10.21 -23.18 2.05
CA ARG A 267 11.42 -23.95 2.35
C ARG A 267 12.51 -23.50 1.39
N GLU A 268 13.76 -23.45 1.85
CA GLU A 268 14.87 -22.87 1.07
C GLU A 268 14.96 -23.50 -0.34
N GLU A 269 14.85 -24.82 -0.41
CA GLU A 269 14.86 -25.60 -1.65
C GLU A 269 13.64 -25.36 -2.57
N LYS A 270 12.56 -24.79 -2.03
CA LYS A 270 11.32 -24.44 -2.75
C LYS A 270 11.09 -22.94 -2.91
N THR A 271 12.04 -22.10 -2.47
CA THR A 271 11.95 -20.65 -2.60
C THR A 271 11.73 -20.28 -4.05
N LEU A 272 10.72 -19.47 -4.33
CA LEU A 272 10.45 -18.98 -5.67
C LEU A 272 11.49 -17.91 -5.97
N GLY A 273 12.42 -18.22 -6.86
CA GLY A 273 13.52 -17.35 -7.24
C GLY A 273 13.46 -17.01 -8.73
N PRO A 274 14.56 -16.50 -9.32
CA PRO A 274 14.65 -16.24 -10.76
C PRO A 274 14.38 -17.48 -11.62
N ASP A 275 14.40 -18.68 -11.03
CA ASP A 275 14.14 -19.97 -11.69
C ASP A 275 12.69 -20.18 -12.13
N LEU A 276 11.75 -19.41 -11.57
CA LEU A 276 10.36 -19.37 -12.04
C LEU A 276 10.14 -18.27 -13.10
N GLY A 277 11.13 -17.38 -13.28
CA GLY A 277 11.11 -16.24 -14.18
C GLY A 277 10.53 -14.99 -13.55
N THR A 278 9.82 -14.17 -14.34
CA THR A 278 9.27 -12.85 -13.93
C THR A 278 7.77 -12.91 -13.64
N VAL A 279 7.24 -14.09 -13.31
CA VAL A 279 5.82 -14.27 -12.99
C VAL A 279 5.35 -13.42 -11.80
N LEU A 280 6.28 -13.05 -10.92
CA LEU A 280 6.06 -12.22 -9.75
C LEU A 280 6.49 -10.79 -10.05
N GLY A 281 5.56 -9.94 -10.48
CA GLY A 281 5.80 -8.49 -10.60
C GLY A 281 6.03 -7.97 -12.03
N SER A 282 5.74 -8.77 -13.06
CA SER A 282 5.63 -8.29 -14.44
C SER A 282 4.21 -8.50 -14.97
N ASN A 283 3.66 -7.50 -15.66
CA ASN A 283 2.45 -7.65 -16.50
C ASN A 283 2.74 -8.41 -17.81
N LYS A 284 4.00 -8.79 -18.04
CA LYS A 284 4.52 -9.60 -19.13
C LYS A 284 5.32 -10.76 -18.52
N PRO A 285 4.65 -11.73 -17.88
CA PRO A 285 5.32 -12.75 -17.11
C PRO A 285 6.10 -13.71 -18.03
N LEU A 286 7.40 -13.86 -17.76
CA LEU A 286 8.23 -14.93 -18.29
C LEU A 286 8.16 -16.14 -17.36
N LEU A 287 7.68 -17.28 -17.84
CA LEU A 287 7.69 -18.55 -17.11
C LEU A 287 8.97 -19.32 -17.43
N LYS A 288 9.73 -19.66 -16.39
CA LYS A 288 10.87 -20.59 -16.47
C LYS A 288 10.57 -21.87 -15.70
N LEU A 289 11.08 -22.99 -16.20
CA LEU A 289 10.89 -24.32 -15.60
C LEU A 289 12.10 -24.82 -14.81
N ASP A 290 13.13 -23.98 -14.66
CA ASP A 290 14.30 -24.32 -13.85
C ASP A 290 13.91 -24.53 -12.39
N TYR A 291 12.83 -23.88 -11.93
CA TYR A 291 12.20 -24.15 -10.64
C TYR A 291 11.88 -25.64 -10.47
N GLU A 292 11.34 -26.32 -11.49
CA GLU A 292 10.97 -27.73 -11.36
C GLU A 292 12.19 -28.64 -11.20
N LYS A 293 13.31 -28.25 -11.83
CA LYS A 293 14.57 -29.00 -11.75
C LYS A 293 15.15 -28.89 -10.35
N ARG A 294 15.17 -27.70 -9.78
CA ARG A 294 15.72 -27.44 -8.44
C ARG A 294 14.82 -27.94 -7.31
N SER A 295 13.53 -27.62 -7.36
CA SER A 295 12.58 -27.89 -6.27
C SER A 295 12.01 -29.31 -6.28
N HIS A 296 12.30 -30.07 -7.35
CA HIS A 296 11.67 -31.37 -7.67
C HIS A 296 10.14 -31.34 -7.64
N THR A 297 9.54 -30.15 -7.73
CA THR A 297 8.09 -29.94 -7.69
C THR A 297 7.64 -29.58 -9.09
N LYS A 298 6.73 -30.40 -9.65
CA LYS A 298 6.16 -30.17 -10.98
C LYS A 298 5.04 -29.15 -10.91
N ILE A 299 5.06 -28.18 -11.82
CA ILE A 299 3.94 -27.29 -12.06
C ILE A 299 2.86 -28.13 -12.74
N GLY A 300 1.72 -28.30 -12.08
CA GLY A 300 0.60 -29.10 -12.56
C GLY A 300 -0.48 -28.26 -13.22
N ALA A 301 -0.58 -26.98 -12.87
CA ALA A 301 -1.54 -26.05 -13.46
C ALA A 301 -0.92 -24.67 -13.74
N ILE A 302 -1.42 -24.01 -14.77
CA ILE A 302 -1.15 -22.61 -15.07
C ILE A 302 -2.49 -21.89 -15.13
N ILE A 303 -2.63 -20.81 -14.37
CA ILE A 303 -3.78 -19.92 -14.39
C ILE A 303 -3.33 -18.63 -15.06
N ARG A 304 -3.91 -18.30 -16.20
CA ARG A 304 -3.59 -17.10 -16.98
C ARG A 304 -4.72 -16.07 -16.81
N TRP A 305 -4.38 -14.83 -16.45
CA TRP A 305 -5.34 -13.77 -16.13
C TRP A 305 -5.11 -12.50 -16.96
N CYS A 306 -6.20 -11.95 -17.49
CA CYS A 306 -6.24 -10.76 -18.36
C CYS A 306 -5.29 -10.84 -19.57
N TYR A 307 -5.06 -12.03 -20.12
CA TYR A 307 -4.18 -12.19 -21.26
C TYR A 307 -4.76 -11.55 -22.52
N THR A 308 -3.97 -10.67 -23.13
CA THR A 308 -4.21 -10.18 -24.49
C THR A 308 -3.05 -10.63 -25.38
N PRO A 309 -3.31 -11.01 -26.65
CA PRO A 309 -2.25 -11.32 -27.59
C PRO A 309 -1.23 -10.20 -27.68
N SER A 310 0.05 -10.53 -27.51
CA SER A 310 1.16 -9.58 -27.48
C SER A 310 2.37 -10.15 -28.20
N ASP A 311 3.10 -9.26 -28.89
CA ASP A 311 4.31 -9.61 -29.61
C ASP A 311 5.58 -9.63 -28.76
N ASP A 312 5.44 -9.32 -27.48
CA ASP A 312 6.49 -9.30 -26.47
C ASP A 312 7.21 -10.66 -26.34
N VAL A 313 8.54 -10.63 -26.28
CA VAL A 313 9.41 -11.81 -26.30
C VAL A 313 9.15 -12.74 -25.11
N ASP A 314 8.99 -12.18 -23.91
CA ASP A 314 8.76 -12.95 -22.70
C ASP A 314 7.39 -13.62 -22.74
N THR A 315 6.38 -12.88 -23.19
CA THR A 315 5.02 -13.43 -23.38
C THR A 315 5.03 -14.58 -24.38
N LYS A 316 5.67 -14.42 -25.54
CA LYS A 316 5.80 -15.48 -26.56
C LYS A 316 6.51 -16.73 -26.02
N ALA A 317 7.61 -16.55 -25.28
CA ALA A 317 8.34 -17.65 -24.66
C ALA A 317 7.48 -18.42 -23.65
N THR A 318 6.72 -17.71 -22.81
CA THR A 318 5.76 -18.29 -21.87
C THR A 318 4.66 -19.06 -22.61
N ILE A 319 4.06 -18.49 -23.65
CA ILE A 319 3.00 -19.16 -24.42
C ILE A 319 3.51 -20.40 -25.13
N ASN A 320 4.71 -20.36 -25.71
CA ASN A 320 5.33 -21.54 -26.30
C ASN A 320 5.51 -22.66 -25.26
N THR A 321 5.97 -22.32 -24.06
CA THR A 321 6.11 -23.26 -22.94
C THR A 321 4.77 -23.88 -22.54
N ILE A 322 3.71 -23.06 -22.42
CA ILE A 322 2.35 -23.50 -22.13
C ILE A 322 1.86 -24.48 -23.21
N ASN A 323 1.98 -24.12 -24.49
CA ASN A 323 1.48 -24.92 -25.60
C ASN A 323 2.17 -26.29 -25.72
N ILE A 324 3.46 -26.36 -25.38
CA ILE A 324 4.22 -27.62 -25.41
C ILE A 324 3.76 -28.55 -24.27
N LEU A 325 3.69 -28.04 -23.03
CA LEU A 325 3.58 -28.89 -21.83
C LEU A 325 2.19 -28.97 -21.20
N PHE A 326 1.28 -28.08 -21.57
CA PHE A 326 -0.03 -27.96 -20.93
C PHE A 326 -1.16 -28.00 -21.97
N ALA A 327 -2.31 -28.48 -21.55
CA ALA A 327 -3.55 -28.48 -22.33
C ALA A 327 -4.54 -27.49 -21.69
N SER A 328 -5.19 -26.67 -22.52
CA SER A 328 -6.28 -25.80 -22.06
C SER A 328 -7.42 -26.67 -21.54
N LYS A 329 -7.90 -26.36 -20.33
CA LYS A 329 -8.97 -27.11 -19.67
C LYS A 329 -10.27 -26.32 -19.61
N LYS A 330 -10.20 -25.03 -19.27
CA LYS A 330 -11.36 -24.16 -19.13
C LYS A 330 -10.94 -22.71 -19.35
N SER A 331 -11.84 -21.90 -19.89
CA SER A 331 -11.63 -20.48 -20.13
C SER A 331 -12.92 -19.71 -19.88
N ASN A 332 -12.76 -18.43 -19.57
CA ASN A 332 -13.79 -17.39 -19.63
C ASN A 332 -13.17 -16.11 -20.21
N ASP A 333 -13.92 -15.02 -20.21
CA ASP A 333 -13.50 -13.76 -20.86
C ASP A 333 -12.21 -13.15 -20.28
N GLN A 334 -11.86 -13.47 -19.03
CA GLN A 334 -10.71 -12.86 -18.33
C GLN A 334 -9.63 -13.87 -17.94
N ALA A 335 -9.96 -15.15 -17.89
CA ALA A 335 -9.14 -16.16 -17.24
C ALA A 335 -9.16 -17.48 -17.98
N GLU A 336 -8.01 -18.15 -17.98
CA GLU A 336 -7.85 -19.46 -18.57
C GLU A 336 -7.04 -20.35 -17.64
N ILE A 337 -7.35 -21.64 -17.68
CA ILE A 337 -6.60 -22.63 -16.93
C ILE A 337 -6.07 -23.73 -17.84
N PHE A 338 -4.79 -24.02 -17.66
CA PHE A 338 -4.07 -25.04 -18.38
C PHE A 338 -3.61 -26.10 -17.38
N LEU A 339 -3.85 -27.37 -17.71
CA LEU A 339 -3.37 -28.51 -16.92
C LEU A 339 -2.21 -29.17 -17.65
N ARG A 340 -1.22 -29.67 -16.90
CA ARG A 340 -0.09 -30.37 -17.51
C ARG A 340 -0.58 -31.60 -18.28
N LYS A 341 -0.02 -31.83 -19.48
CA LYS A 341 -0.32 -32.99 -20.34
C LYS A 341 0.15 -34.31 -19.73
#